data_AF-A0A5J4ZP04-F1
#
_entry.id   AF-A0A5J4ZP04-F1
#
_cell.length_a   1.000
_cell.length_b   1.000
_cell.length_c   1.000
_cell.angle_alpha   90.00
_cell.angle_beta   90.00
_cell.angle_gamma   90.00
#
_symmetry.space_group_name_H-M   'P 1'
#
loop_
_entity.id
_entity.type
_entity.pdbx_description
1 polymer ?
#
loop_
_entity_poly.entity_id
_entity_poly.type
_entity_poly.pdbx_seq_one_letter_code
_entity_poly.pdbx_strand_id
1 'polypeptide(L)'
;MAACLSSLSSSILLSSHFFRSRREKPTSLSWSSSFPHLNFSINSITNPSNFKPNKDFIVQAAWTRRSRGEAAKRPNRKSWKQRTDMYMRPFLLNVFFSKRFIHAKVMHRGTSKVISVASTNSKDLRNTLPSLTDHNACRVIGKLIAERSKEADVFAMSYEARKDERIEGKLGIVLDTIKENGILFV
;
A
#
# COMPACT_ATOMS: atom_id res chain seq x y z
N MET A 1 9.77 53.77 -43.09
CA MET A 1 11.04 54.22 -43.71
C MET A 1 12.18 53.81 -42.79
N ALA A 2 13.19 53.11 -43.36
CA ALA A 2 14.54 52.77 -42.85
C ALA A 2 14.63 51.93 -41.53
N ALA A 3 15.18 50.70 -41.46
CA ALA A 3 16.51 50.16 -41.87
C ALA A 3 17.64 50.81 -41.02
N CYS A 4 18.63 50.15 -40.37
CA CYS A 4 19.39 48.92 -40.60
C CYS A 4 20.41 48.66 -39.44
N LEU A 5 20.83 47.39 -39.25
CA LEU A 5 22.19 46.83 -38.90
C LEU A 5 22.82 47.17 -37.51
N SER A 6 23.58 46.33 -36.77
CA SER A 6 24.55 45.21 -37.00
C SER A 6 24.84 44.49 -35.64
N SER A 7 24.76 43.17 -35.44
CA SER A 7 25.70 42.04 -35.69
C SER A 7 27.11 42.05 -35.05
N LEU A 8 27.39 41.09 -34.14
CA LEU A 8 28.68 40.37 -33.90
C LEU A 8 28.38 39.27 -32.84
N SER A 9 28.32 37.94 -33.09
CA SER A 9 29.27 36.93 -33.59
C SER A 9 30.41 36.55 -32.62
N SER A 10 30.27 35.39 -31.95
CA SER A 10 31.38 34.47 -31.71
C SER A 10 30.88 33.08 -31.29
N SER A 11 31.03 32.16 -32.23
CA SER A 11 30.85 30.71 -32.19
C SER A 11 32.01 30.00 -31.50
N ILE A 12 31.73 28.95 -30.72
CA ILE A 12 32.70 27.88 -30.44
C ILE A 12 32.05 26.54 -30.78
N LEU A 13 32.69 25.88 -31.75
CA LEU A 13 32.40 24.56 -32.29
C LEU A 13 33.00 23.48 -31.38
N LEU A 14 32.26 22.39 -31.14
CA LEU A 14 32.88 21.07 -30.99
C LEU A 14 31.94 19.97 -31.52
N SER A 15 32.21 19.56 -32.75
CA SER A 15 31.87 18.30 -33.43
C SER A 15 32.62 17.15 -32.73
N SER A 16 32.30 15.85 -32.74
CA SER A 16 31.30 14.98 -33.37
C SER A 16 31.45 13.58 -32.73
N HIS A 17 30.39 12.76 -32.80
CA HIS A 17 30.37 11.39 -33.34
C HIS A 17 29.39 10.46 -32.62
N PHE A 18 28.40 10.04 -33.41
CA PHE A 18 27.53 8.89 -33.25
C PHE A 18 28.27 7.63 -32.78
N PHE A 19 27.67 6.87 -31.85
CA PHE A 19 27.43 5.44 -32.04
C PHE A 19 26.23 4.95 -31.23
N ARG A 20 25.41 4.17 -31.94
CA ARG A 20 24.23 3.43 -31.52
C ARG A 20 24.65 2.09 -30.91
N SER A 21 24.18 1.74 -29.71
CA SER A 21 24.13 0.36 -29.19
C SER A 21 23.09 0.30 -28.06
N ARG A 22 21.89 -0.22 -28.34
CA ARG A 22 21.44 -1.60 -28.07
C ARG A 22 21.47 -1.97 -26.57
N ARG A 23 20.24 -2.00 -26.04
CA ARG A 23 19.74 -2.61 -24.81
C ARG A 23 20.36 -3.99 -24.50
N GLU A 24 20.96 -4.14 -23.33
CA GLU A 24 21.30 -5.42 -22.70
C GLU A 24 20.92 -5.36 -21.21
N LYS A 25 20.29 -6.42 -20.71
CA LYS A 25 19.72 -6.55 -19.36
C LYS A 25 20.82 -6.96 -18.36
N PRO A 26 20.82 -6.50 -17.09
CA PRO A 26 21.72 -7.06 -16.10
C PRO A 26 21.22 -8.43 -15.61
N THR A 27 21.95 -9.47 -15.98
CA THR A 27 21.85 -10.84 -15.47
C THR A 27 22.67 -11.03 -14.19
N SER A 28 22.05 -11.71 -13.22
CA SER A 28 22.62 -12.48 -12.09
C SER A 28 23.64 -11.80 -11.15
N LEU A 29 23.16 -11.47 -9.94
CA LEU A 29 24.00 -11.33 -8.74
C LEU A 29 24.34 -12.73 -8.21
N SER A 30 25.49 -13.29 -8.60
CA SER A 30 26.04 -14.49 -7.96
C SER A 30 26.72 -14.08 -6.65
N TRP A 31 26.18 -14.55 -5.53
CA TRP A 31 26.82 -14.46 -4.22
C TRP A 31 28.03 -15.42 -4.20
N SER A 32 29.24 -14.88 -4.22
CA SER A 32 30.46 -15.65 -3.97
C SER A 32 30.52 -15.99 -2.48
N SER A 33 30.14 -17.22 -2.12
CA SER A 33 30.37 -17.78 -0.79
C SER A 33 31.80 -18.31 -0.68
N SER A 34 32.67 -17.54 -0.03
CA SER A 34 34.01 -17.99 0.36
C SER A 34 33.90 -18.92 1.58
N PHE A 35 33.81 -20.23 1.36
CA PHE A 35 34.04 -21.21 2.41
C PHE A 35 35.49 -21.74 2.30
N PRO A 36 36.28 -21.79 3.38
CA PRO A 36 37.62 -22.34 3.33
C PRO A 36 37.57 -23.87 3.17
N HIS A 37 38.35 -24.40 2.25
CA HIS A 37 38.58 -25.84 2.12
C HIS A 37 39.48 -26.32 3.26
N LEU A 38 38.91 -27.00 4.24
CA LEU A 38 39.68 -27.76 5.23
C LEU A 38 40.02 -29.13 4.63
N ASN A 39 41.30 -29.36 4.36
CA ASN A 39 41.83 -30.66 3.95
C ASN A 39 41.86 -31.61 5.16
N PHE A 40 40.85 -32.47 5.28
CA PHE A 40 40.92 -33.62 6.18
C PHE A 40 41.62 -34.77 5.45
N SER A 41 42.88 -35.02 5.78
CA SER A 41 43.61 -36.22 5.36
C SER A 41 43.07 -37.43 6.13
N ILE A 42 42.36 -38.31 5.44
CA ILE A 42 41.92 -39.60 5.98
C ILE A 42 43.07 -40.60 5.80
N ASN A 43 43.91 -40.75 6.83
CA ASN A 43 44.80 -41.90 6.91
C ASN A 43 43.99 -43.10 7.39
N SER A 44 43.55 -43.92 6.45
CA SER A 44 43.08 -45.28 6.72
C SER A 44 44.28 -46.11 7.18
N ILE A 45 44.19 -46.77 8.35
CA ILE A 45 44.82 -48.07 8.64
C ILE A 45 44.39 -48.57 10.05
N THR A 46 44.06 -49.87 10.09
CA THR A 46 43.88 -50.84 11.21
C THR A 46 42.49 -51.11 11.84
N ASN A 47 42.06 -52.37 11.59
CA ASN A 47 41.22 -53.31 12.34
C ASN A 47 39.73 -53.00 12.65
N PRO A 48 38.77 -53.84 12.17
CA PRO A 48 37.39 -53.80 12.62
C PRO A 48 37.24 -54.68 13.87
N SER A 49 37.54 -54.14 15.05
CA SER A 49 36.99 -54.70 16.29
C SER A 49 35.60 -54.12 16.50
N ASN A 50 34.57 -54.97 16.48
CA ASN A 50 33.15 -54.71 16.79
C ASN A 50 32.88 -53.48 17.69
N PHE A 51 32.59 -52.32 17.09
CA PHE A 51 31.96 -51.20 17.79
C PHE A 51 30.45 -51.25 17.54
N LYS A 52 29.70 -51.67 18.56
CA LYS A 52 28.24 -51.50 18.59
C LYS A 52 27.94 -50.01 18.61
N PRO A 53 27.15 -49.44 17.67
CA PRO A 53 26.74 -48.06 17.78
C PRO A 53 25.79 -47.94 18.96
N ASN A 54 26.30 -47.44 20.09
CA ASN A 54 25.48 -47.03 21.19
C ASN A 54 24.59 -45.90 20.68
N LYS A 55 23.27 -46.06 20.83
CA LYS A 55 22.30 -44.97 20.72
C LYS A 55 22.86 -43.82 21.56
N ASP A 56 22.85 -42.60 21.01
CA ASP A 56 22.98 -41.30 21.70
C ASP A 56 23.80 -40.25 20.94
N PHE A 57 23.88 -40.32 19.61
CA PHE A 57 24.09 -39.11 18.80
C PHE A 57 22.76 -38.42 18.51
N ILE A 58 22.10 -37.95 19.58
CA ILE A 58 21.02 -36.98 19.46
C ILE A 58 21.68 -35.66 19.08
N VAL A 59 21.53 -35.29 17.81
CA VAL A 59 21.94 -33.99 17.28
C VAL A 59 21.38 -32.89 18.20
N GLN A 60 22.29 -32.09 18.76
CA GLN A 60 22.05 -30.93 19.60
C GLN A 60 21.47 -29.75 18.78
N ALA A 61 20.45 -30.00 17.95
CA ALA A 61 19.71 -29.01 17.16
C ALA A 61 18.32 -28.71 17.77
N ALA A 62 18.16 -28.94 19.08
CA ALA A 62 16.89 -28.79 19.78
C ALA A 62 16.57 -27.34 20.24
N TRP A 63 17.19 -26.31 19.65
CA TRP A 63 16.95 -24.91 20.02
C TRP A 63 16.04 -24.11 19.07
N THR A 64 15.36 -24.77 18.14
CA THR A 64 14.44 -24.09 17.20
C THR A 64 13.13 -24.84 16.93
N ARG A 65 12.84 -25.96 17.60
CA ARG A 65 11.54 -26.64 17.47
C ARG A 65 10.52 -26.05 18.43
N ARG A 66 10.12 -24.80 18.20
CA ARG A 66 8.97 -24.22 18.93
C ARG A 66 7.71 -25.00 18.58
N SER A 67 6.94 -25.38 19.60
CA SER A 67 5.67 -26.06 19.37
C SER A 67 4.70 -25.14 18.62
N ARG A 68 3.87 -25.67 17.71
CA ARG A 68 2.84 -24.90 17.00
C ARG A 68 1.92 -24.12 17.95
N GLY A 69 1.69 -24.66 19.16
CA GLY A 69 0.92 -23.99 20.21
C GLY A 69 1.63 -22.76 20.80
N GLU A 70 2.95 -22.71 20.81
CA GLU A 70 3.71 -21.54 21.29
C GLU A 70 3.69 -20.38 20.27
N ALA A 71 3.62 -20.70 18.97
CA ALA A 71 3.45 -19.70 17.91
C ALA A 71 2.05 -19.06 17.94
N ALA A 72 1.01 -19.83 18.23
CA ALA A 72 -0.37 -19.34 18.37
C ALA A 72 -0.57 -18.46 19.62
N LYS A 73 0.21 -18.69 20.68
CA LYS A 73 0.19 -17.89 21.92
C LYS A 73 0.88 -16.53 21.78
N ARG A 74 1.59 -16.27 20.67
CA ARG A 74 2.22 -14.98 20.45
C ARG A 74 1.19 -13.98 19.96
N PRO A 75 1.03 -12.83 20.65
CA PRO A 75 0.19 -11.77 20.11
C PRO A 75 0.75 -11.38 18.74
N ASN A 76 -0.11 -11.33 17.74
CA ASN A 76 0.28 -10.94 16.38
C ASN A 76 0.91 -9.54 16.45
N ARG A 77 2.25 -9.47 16.38
CA ARG A 77 2.97 -8.21 16.41
C ARG A 77 2.62 -7.47 15.13
N LYS A 78 1.83 -6.40 15.26
CA LYS A 78 1.48 -5.53 14.13
C LYS A 78 2.75 -5.15 13.36
N SER A 79 2.70 -5.25 12.03
CA SER A 79 3.78 -4.80 11.15
C SER A 79 4.04 -3.31 11.34
N TRP A 80 5.26 -2.83 11.06
CA TRP A 80 5.60 -1.41 11.08
C TRP A 80 4.60 -0.58 10.26
N LYS A 81 4.19 -1.09 9.09
CA LYS A 81 3.15 -0.50 8.25
C LYS A 81 1.85 -0.31 9.04
N GLN A 82 1.34 -1.36 9.69
CA GLN A 82 0.08 -1.30 10.45
C GLN A 82 0.13 -0.33 11.64
N ARG A 83 1.31 -0.09 12.22
CA ARG A 83 1.48 0.90 13.30
C ARG A 83 1.52 2.34 12.78
N THR A 84 2.16 2.55 11.63
CA THR A 84 2.40 3.89 11.06
C THR A 84 1.26 4.38 10.17
N ASP A 85 0.46 3.47 9.63
CA ASP A 85 -0.63 3.78 8.70
C ASP A 85 -1.64 4.78 9.27
N MET A 86 -1.85 4.77 10.60
CA MET A 86 -2.70 5.75 11.30
C MET A 86 -2.21 7.19 11.18
N TYR A 87 -0.90 7.41 11.05
CA TYR A 87 -0.29 8.74 10.92
C TYR A 87 -0.08 9.13 9.45
N MET A 88 0.18 8.15 8.59
CA MET A 88 0.39 8.38 7.15
C MET A 88 -0.93 8.56 6.39
N ARG A 89 -1.98 7.85 6.80
CA ARG A 89 -3.35 7.92 6.27
C ARG A 89 -4.32 8.18 7.42
N PRO A 90 -4.35 9.41 7.95
CA PRO A 90 -5.08 9.73 9.18
C PRO A 90 -6.60 9.72 8.99
N PHE A 91 -7.09 10.05 7.81
CA PHE A 91 -8.52 10.16 7.52
C PHE A 91 -9.01 8.98 6.70
N LEU A 92 -10.03 8.29 7.21
CA LEU A 92 -10.63 7.12 6.57
C LEU A 92 -12.07 7.42 6.16
N LEU A 93 -12.38 7.21 4.89
CA LEU A 93 -13.75 7.20 4.37
C LEU A 93 -14.40 5.84 4.67
N ASN A 94 -15.58 5.86 5.28
CA ASN A 94 -16.42 4.68 5.44
C ASN A 94 -17.78 4.94 4.78
N VAL A 95 -18.03 4.20 3.70
CA VAL A 95 -19.31 4.22 2.99
C VAL A 95 -20.09 2.96 3.34
N PHE A 96 -21.34 3.14 3.71
CA PHE A 96 -22.27 2.08 4.04
C PHE A 96 -23.52 2.19 3.17
N PHE A 97 -23.77 1.13 2.41
CA PHE A 97 -24.96 0.99 1.58
C PHE A 97 -25.95 0.05 2.29
N SER A 98 -27.10 0.60 2.65
CA SER A 98 -28.26 -0.19 3.09
C SER A 98 -29.24 -0.36 1.93
N LYS A 99 -30.23 -1.25 2.10
CA LYS A 99 -31.37 -1.36 1.17
C LYS A 99 -32.23 -0.09 1.16
N ARG A 100 -32.15 0.75 2.19
CA ARG A 100 -33.04 1.92 2.39
C ARG A 100 -32.35 3.29 2.30
N PHE A 101 -31.06 3.36 2.58
CA PHE A 101 -30.32 4.62 2.63
C PHE A 101 -28.84 4.40 2.38
N ILE A 102 -28.14 5.50 2.10
CA ILE A 102 -26.70 5.56 1.91
C ILE A 102 -26.14 6.41 3.05
N HIS A 103 -25.06 5.93 3.66
CA HIS A 103 -24.41 6.62 4.76
C HIS A 103 -22.90 6.67 4.52
N ALA A 104 -22.33 7.87 4.49
CA ALA A 104 -20.90 8.11 4.38
C ALA A 104 -20.42 8.86 5.62
N LYS A 105 -19.27 8.43 6.16
CA LYS A 105 -18.62 9.14 7.26
C LYS A 105 -17.12 9.17 7.09
N VAL A 106 -16.51 10.24 7.57
CA VAL A 106 -15.06 10.40 7.61
C VAL A 106 -14.60 10.31 9.05
N MET A 107 -13.65 9.41 9.31
CA MET A 107 -13.11 9.14 10.63
C MET A 107 -11.64 9.52 10.70
N HIS A 108 -11.22 10.16 11.79
CA HIS A 108 -9.81 10.27 12.13
C HIS A 108 -9.35 8.99 12.83
N ARG A 109 -8.35 8.30 12.29
CA ARG A 109 -7.86 7.01 12.84
C ARG A 109 -7.13 7.18 14.17
N GLY A 110 -6.36 8.27 14.33
CA GLY A 110 -5.63 8.56 15.56
C GLY A 110 -6.53 8.81 16.77
N THR A 111 -7.49 9.70 16.60
CA THR A 111 -8.38 10.14 17.70
C THR A 111 -9.70 9.37 17.72
N SER A 112 -9.97 8.52 16.73
CA SER A 112 -11.25 7.83 16.54
C SER A 112 -12.47 8.77 16.48
N LYS A 113 -12.25 10.05 16.16
CA LYS A 113 -13.31 11.07 16.05
C LYS A 113 -13.96 11.02 14.68
N VAL A 114 -15.27 11.23 14.64
CA VAL A 114 -16.03 11.46 13.41
C VAL A 114 -15.84 12.93 13.03
N ILE A 115 -15.43 13.19 11.79
CA ILE A 115 -15.18 14.56 11.31
C ILE A 115 -16.39 15.07 10.55
N SER A 116 -16.80 14.32 9.53
CA SER A 116 -17.95 14.66 8.70
C SER A 116 -18.82 13.41 8.48
N VAL A 117 -20.12 13.65 8.39
CA VAL A 117 -21.13 12.61 8.14
C VAL A 117 -22.07 13.12 7.08
N ALA A 118 -22.47 12.26 6.15
CA ALA A 118 -23.51 12.50 5.16
C ALA A 118 -24.41 11.26 5.04
N SER A 119 -25.72 11.45 5.11
CA SER A 119 -26.69 10.36 5.05
C SER A 119 -27.94 10.77 4.32
N THR A 120 -28.46 9.92 3.44
CA THR A 120 -29.74 10.16 2.76
C THR A 120 -30.92 10.09 3.73
N ASN A 121 -30.72 9.56 4.95
CA ASN A 121 -31.71 9.57 6.02
C ASN A 121 -31.81 10.92 6.79
N SER A 122 -31.05 11.94 6.40
CA SER A 122 -31.19 13.28 6.99
C SER A 122 -32.53 13.92 6.62
N LYS A 123 -33.07 14.78 7.49
CA LYS A 123 -34.39 15.40 7.31
C LYS A 123 -34.49 16.13 5.97
N ASP A 124 -33.44 16.83 5.58
CA ASP A 124 -33.41 17.62 4.36
C ASP A 124 -33.46 16.73 3.13
N LEU A 125 -32.59 15.70 3.07
CA LEU A 125 -32.48 14.81 1.92
C LEU A 125 -33.68 13.89 1.73
N ARG A 126 -34.33 13.48 2.83
CA ARG A 126 -35.52 12.63 2.77
C ARG A 126 -36.68 13.28 2.04
N ASN A 127 -36.76 14.61 2.08
CA ASN A 127 -37.84 15.37 1.46
C ASN A 127 -37.47 15.85 0.04
N THR A 128 -36.18 16.07 -0.22
CA THR A 128 -35.72 16.57 -1.51
C THR A 128 -35.48 15.48 -2.55
N LEU A 129 -35.04 14.29 -2.13
CA LEU A 129 -34.68 13.22 -3.05
C LEU A 129 -35.89 12.34 -3.39
N PRO A 130 -36.13 12.02 -4.68
CA PRO A 130 -37.20 11.11 -5.07
C PRO A 130 -36.94 9.67 -4.60
N SER A 131 -35.66 9.27 -4.50
CA SER A 131 -35.23 7.97 -3.98
C SER A 131 -33.94 8.13 -3.19
N LEU A 132 -33.81 7.36 -2.12
CA LEU A 132 -32.72 7.45 -1.15
C LEU A 132 -31.52 6.56 -1.51
N THR A 133 -31.64 5.72 -2.54
CA THR A 133 -30.60 4.72 -2.89
C THR A 133 -30.17 4.75 -4.36
N ASP A 134 -30.72 5.67 -5.15
CA ASP A 134 -30.43 5.79 -6.58
C ASP A 134 -29.01 6.33 -6.84
N HIS A 135 -28.60 6.26 -8.11
CA HIS A 135 -27.34 6.84 -8.59
C HIS A 135 -27.26 8.35 -8.30
N ASN A 136 -28.39 9.07 -8.41
CA ASN A 136 -28.45 10.49 -8.07
C ASN A 136 -28.23 10.73 -6.56
N ALA A 137 -28.77 9.87 -5.70
CA ALA A 137 -28.53 9.94 -4.26
C ALA A 137 -27.05 9.72 -3.92
N CYS A 138 -26.37 8.81 -4.65
CA CYS A 138 -24.92 8.59 -4.51
C CYS A 138 -24.12 9.86 -4.82
N ARG A 139 -24.43 10.55 -5.92
CA ARG A 139 -23.79 11.82 -6.30
C ARG A 139 -24.00 12.90 -5.25
N VAL A 140 -25.23 13.04 -4.77
CA VAL A 140 -25.58 14.04 -3.73
C VAL A 140 -24.80 13.76 -2.44
N ILE A 141 -24.70 12.51 -2.01
CA ILE A 141 -23.90 12.13 -0.83
C ILE A 141 -22.41 12.38 -1.05
N GLY A 142 -21.88 12.03 -2.23
CA GLY A 142 -20.47 12.27 -2.58
C GLY A 142 -20.12 13.76 -2.56
N LYS A 143 -21.02 14.61 -3.05
CA LYS A 143 -20.86 16.07 -2.99
C LYS A 143 -20.91 16.59 -1.55
N LEU A 144 -21.94 16.22 -0.80
CA LEU A 144 -22.13 16.71 0.58
C LEU A 144 -21.02 16.28 1.53
N ILE A 145 -20.49 15.06 1.39
CA ILE A 145 -19.38 14.62 2.23
C ILE A 145 -18.09 15.36 1.88
N ALA A 146 -17.84 15.62 0.60
CA ALA A 146 -16.68 16.39 0.17
C ALA A 146 -16.73 17.84 0.67
N GLU A 147 -17.89 18.50 0.56
CA GLU A 147 -18.10 19.87 1.07
C GLU A 147 -17.86 19.94 2.58
N ARG A 148 -18.51 19.08 3.37
CA ARG A 148 -18.34 19.02 4.84
C ARG A 148 -16.92 18.65 5.26
N SER A 149 -16.23 17.83 4.47
CA SER A 149 -14.84 17.49 4.73
C SER A 149 -13.92 18.69 4.51
N LYS A 150 -14.15 19.49 3.47
CA LYS A 150 -13.40 20.74 3.25
C LYS A 150 -13.67 21.78 4.33
N GLU A 151 -14.93 21.90 4.79
CA GLU A 151 -15.29 22.78 5.92
C GLU A 151 -14.55 22.41 7.20
N ALA A 152 -14.15 21.15 7.34
CA ALA A 152 -13.35 20.62 8.45
C ALA A 152 -11.84 20.52 8.12
N ASP A 153 -11.37 21.19 7.06
CA ASP A 153 -9.97 21.22 6.60
C ASP A 153 -9.38 19.84 6.22
N VAL A 154 -10.24 18.90 5.81
CA VAL A 154 -9.83 17.58 5.33
C VAL A 154 -9.91 17.53 3.80
N PHE A 155 -8.74 17.62 3.16
CA PHE A 155 -8.60 17.58 1.69
C PHE A 155 -8.11 16.23 1.16
N ALA A 156 -7.57 15.37 2.02
CA ALA A 156 -7.05 14.06 1.64
C ALA A 156 -7.56 12.96 2.58
N MET A 157 -7.95 11.82 2.03
CA MET A 157 -8.47 10.69 2.80
C MET A 157 -8.17 9.36 2.11
N SER A 158 -8.23 8.26 2.85
CA SER A 158 -8.11 6.91 2.30
C SER A 158 -9.44 6.16 2.36
N TYR A 159 -9.66 5.28 1.40
CA TYR A 159 -10.80 4.35 1.41
C TYR A 159 -10.26 2.92 1.47
N GLU A 160 -10.72 2.16 2.45
CA GLU A 160 -10.37 0.74 2.61
C GLU A 160 -11.52 -0.13 2.12
N ALA A 161 -11.34 -0.77 0.96
CA ALA A 161 -12.31 -1.71 0.42
C ALA A 161 -12.40 -2.94 1.33
N ARG A 162 -13.62 -3.42 1.57
CA ARG A 162 -13.83 -4.69 2.27
C ARG A 162 -13.42 -5.85 1.36
N LYS A 163 -13.11 -7.01 1.96
CA LYS A 163 -12.55 -8.18 1.25
C LYS A 163 -13.36 -8.62 0.01
N ASP A 164 -14.68 -8.45 0.04
CA ASP A 164 -15.60 -8.87 -1.03
C ASP A 164 -16.25 -7.68 -1.75
N GLU A 165 -15.80 -6.45 -1.48
CA GLU A 165 -16.39 -5.23 -2.03
C GLU A 165 -15.63 -4.80 -3.28
N ARG A 166 -16.31 -4.83 -4.42
CA ARG A 166 -15.78 -4.33 -5.69
C ARG A 166 -16.08 -2.84 -5.81
N ILE A 167 -15.09 -2.08 -6.29
CA ILE A 167 -15.23 -0.64 -6.53
C ILE A 167 -15.92 -0.45 -7.89
N GLU A 168 -17.22 -0.75 -7.92
CA GLU A 168 -18.05 -0.64 -9.11
C GLU A 168 -19.45 -0.13 -8.70
N GLY A 169 -20.24 0.31 -9.69
CA GLY A 169 -21.63 0.74 -9.48
C GLY A 169 -21.76 1.90 -8.51
N LYS A 170 -22.57 1.72 -7.45
CA LYS A 170 -22.89 2.80 -6.49
C LYS A 170 -21.66 3.32 -5.74
N LEU A 171 -20.76 2.42 -5.35
CA LEU A 171 -19.54 2.79 -4.64
C LEU A 171 -18.61 3.62 -5.53
N GLY A 172 -18.41 3.19 -6.78
CA GLY A 172 -17.61 3.93 -7.76
C GLY A 172 -18.12 5.37 -7.94
N ILE A 173 -19.44 5.53 -8.13
CA ILE A 173 -20.06 6.87 -8.29
C ILE A 173 -19.80 7.77 -7.09
N VAL A 174 -19.89 7.25 -5.86
CA VAL A 174 -19.61 8.05 -4.65
C VAL A 174 -18.14 8.50 -4.65
N LEU A 175 -17.21 7.59 -4.91
CA LEU A 175 -15.77 7.90 -4.91
C LEU A 175 -15.40 8.88 -6.03
N ASP A 176 -15.93 8.67 -7.24
CA ASP A 176 -15.72 9.55 -8.38
C ASP A 176 -16.23 10.96 -8.08
N THR A 177 -17.45 11.06 -7.51
CA THR A 177 -18.02 12.37 -7.13
C THR A 177 -17.18 13.06 -6.05
N ILE A 178 -16.65 12.33 -5.07
CA ILE A 178 -15.78 12.90 -4.03
C ILE A 178 -14.49 13.46 -4.65
N LYS A 179 -13.91 12.72 -5.61
CA LYS A 179 -12.71 13.13 -6.34
C LYS A 179 -12.97 14.37 -7.22
N GLU A 180 -14.07 14.39 -7.94
CA GLU A 180 -14.52 15.55 -8.74
C GLU A 180 -14.70 16.79 -7.88
N ASN A 181 -15.18 16.62 -6.65
CA ASN A 181 -15.29 17.70 -5.68
C ASN A 181 -13.97 18.01 -4.97
N GLY A 182 -12.81 17.61 -5.48
CA GLY A 182 -11.50 18.11 -5.04
C GLY A 182 -10.95 17.49 -3.75
N ILE A 183 -11.42 16.31 -3.36
CA ILE A 183 -10.79 15.50 -2.32
C ILE A 183 -9.82 14.50 -2.96
N LEU A 184 -8.62 14.37 -2.39
CA LEU A 184 -7.59 13.46 -2.85
C LEU A 184 -7.66 12.11 -2.11
N PHE A 185 -7.56 11.00 -2.86
CA PHE A 185 -7.46 9.66 -2.29
C PHE A 185 -6.00 9.17 -2.21
N VAL A 186 -5.57 8.66 -1.04
CA VAL A 186 -4.18 8.27 -0.68
C VAL A 186 -4.03 6.80 -0.26
#